data_AF-A0A520BYP8-F1
#
_entry.id   AF-A0A520BYP8-F1
#
_cell.length_a   1.000
_cell.length_b   1.000
_cell.length_c   1.000
_cell.angle_alpha   90.00
_cell.angle_beta   90.00
_cell.angle_gamma   90.00
#
_symmetry.space_group_name_H-M   'P 1'
#
loop_
_entity.id
_entity.type
_entity.pdbx_description
1 polymer ?
#
loop_
_entity_poly.entity_id
_entity_poly.type
_entity_poly.pdbx_seq_one_letter_code
_entity_poly.pdbx_strand_id
1 'polypeptide(L)'
;MHVIGDLRSTALLDNDNATTNFWRGAENFSVTPTLGIGDNTMQWAVSQAIPFRRMHVRGNMRLNQKQGWASGGWFADVRVDGRVDSATQQQWISRNSEWGSWTGSNWNMVFVGVPQAPAGEFPTPGARFTRVDRTPLVREKPWLFIDKDGSYAVRVPALRRDSAGISWAEGMAPGRTLPIARFHIARPGDTAAALNAQLAAGRHLLFTPGEYLLTETLQVSRPGTVVLGIGFPTLRSDNGVPLLKTADVDGLTIGGLFLDAGREDSGLLMEVGPPRSKARHQADPTVLHDVFFRVGGAAPGRVHTALRVNAHDTLVDHTWLWRADHGEGVGWTSNPSAQGLVVDGEDVTIYGLFVEHFQQHQVLWRGNGGRVYFYQSELPYDPPTQGQWTSPTGRANRGFASYKVADTVTTHEAWGLGIYSVFLQPDVLLDRAIEVPDAPGVKLRHMITVCLVDKGSIERIANDKGEPARCKGGSNTATLKEFP
;
A
#
# COMPACT_ATOMS: atom_id res chain seq x y z
N MET A 1 6.87 25.11 -3.91
CA MET A 1 8.01 25.16 -4.86
C MET A 1 7.50 24.90 -6.27
N HIS A 2 8.06 25.58 -7.28
CA HIS A 2 7.81 25.30 -8.69
C HIS A 2 9.14 24.98 -9.38
N VAL A 3 9.22 23.82 -10.02
CA VAL A 3 10.40 23.34 -10.74
C VAL A 3 10.14 23.49 -12.24
N ILE A 4 11.00 24.26 -12.92
CA ILE A 4 11.10 24.24 -14.39
C ILE A 4 12.28 23.33 -14.71
N GLY A 5 12.01 22.10 -15.16
CA GLY A 5 13.03 21.06 -15.23
C GLY A 5 12.40 19.70 -15.40
N ASP A 6 12.84 18.69 -14.65
CA ASP A 6 12.18 17.38 -14.63
C ASP A 6 12.25 16.77 -13.22
N LEU A 7 11.25 15.95 -12.90
CA LEU A 7 11.28 15.02 -11.78
C LEU A 7 11.12 13.63 -12.38
N ARG A 8 12.21 12.88 -12.48
CA ARG A 8 12.23 11.66 -13.29
C ARG A 8 12.49 10.42 -12.47
N SER A 9 11.79 9.34 -12.81
CA SER A 9 12.18 7.98 -12.48
C SER A 9 12.41 7.18 -13.75
N THR A 10 13.59 6.58 -13.87
CA THR A 10 14.00 5.70 -14.97
C THR A 10 14.14 4.27 -14.48
N ALA A 11 13.88 3.31 -15.35
CA ALA A 11 14.05 1.90 -15.06
C ALA A 11 15.45 1.59 -14.54
N LEU A 12 15.54 0.81 -13.46
CA LEU A 12 16.80 0.40 -12.84
C LEU A 12 17.41 -0.83 -13.51
N LEU A 13 16.58 -1.74 -14.01
CA LEU A 13 17.01 -3.01 -14.60
C LEU A 13 17.12 -2.91 -16.13
N ASP A 14 17.79 -3.90 -16.72
CA ASP A 14 17.92 -4.05 -18.17
C ASP A 14 16.56 -4.11 -18.87
N ASN A 15 16.57 -3.82 -20.18
CA ASN A 15 15.36 -3.80 -21.03
C ASN A 15 14.29 -2.81 -20.53
N ASP A 16 14.73 -1.68 -19.98
CA ASP A 16 13.88 -0.62 -19.45
C ASP A 16 12.93 -1.12 -18.34
N ASN A 17 13.31 -2.18 -17.61
CA ASN A 17 12.49 -2.79 -16.57
C ASN A 17 12.55 -2.00 -15.23
N ALA A 18 11.39 -1.55 -14.77
CA ALA A 18 11.20 -0.79 -13.53
C ALA A 18 10.63 -1.62 -12.37
N THR A 19 10.53 -2.95 -12.48
CA THR A 19 9.94 -3.83 -11.44
C THR A 19 10.67 -3.81 -10.10
N THR A 20 11.86 -3.21 -10.00
CA THR A 20 12.59 -2.99 -8.73
C THR A 20 12.84 -1.52 -8.40
N ASN A 21 12.14 -0.61 -9.08
CA ASN A 21 12.14 0.81 -8.73
C ASN A 21 11.24 1.01 -7.51
N PHE A 22 11.82 0.90 -6.32
CA PHE A 22 11.11 1.06 -5.03
C PHE A 22 11.58 2.28 -4.23
N TRP A 23 10.93 2.48 -3.07
CA TRP A 23 11.38 3.26 -1.90
C TRP A 23 11.89 4.68 -2.21
N ARG A 24 11.05 5.45 -2.89
CA ARG A 24 11.24 6.88 -3.16
C ARG A 24 9.89 7.56 -3.23
N GLY A 25 9.81 8.88 -3.24
CA GLY A 25 8.52 9.56 -3.33
C GLY A 25 8.65 11.02 -3.73
N ALA A 26 7.52 11.63 -4.08
CA ALA A 26 7.45 13.04 -4.40
C ALA A 26 6.19 13.65 -3.80
N GLU A 27 6.34 14.81 -3.16
CA GLU A 27 5.23 15.46 -2.48
C GLU A 27 5.31 16.98 -2.45
N ASN A 28 4.15 17.63 -2.68
CA ASN A 28 3.89 19.06 -2.40
C ASN A 28 4.74 20.06 -3.19
N PHE A 29 4.95 19.81 -4.49
CA PHE A 29 5.49 20.80 -5.42
C PHE A 29 4.91 20.64 -6.83
N SER A 30 5.19 21.64 -7.66
CA SER A 30 4.80 21.62 -9.07
C SER A 30 6.01 21.48 -9.98
N VAL A 31 5.84 20.81 -11.12
CA VAL A 31 6.87 20.58 -12.12
C VAL A 31 6.33 20.97 -13.49
N THR A 32 7.03 21.82 -14.22
CA THR A 32 6.89 21.95 -15.68
C THR A 32 7.99 21.12 -16.33
N PRO A 33 7.66 19.92 -16.85
CA PRO A 33 8.64 19.01 -17.45
C PRO A 33 9.19 19.62 -18.76
N THR A 34 10.42 20.14 -18.71
CA THR A 34 11.15 20.69 -19.86
C THR A 34 12.31 19.81 -20.31
N LEU A 35 12.76 18.89 -19.44
CA LEU A 35 13.86 17.95 -19.70
C LEU A 35 13.41 16.48 -19.75
N GLY A 36 12.09 16.25 -19.83
CA GLY A 36 11.48 14.93 -19.84
C GLY A 36 11.68 14.15 -21.15
N ILE A 37 10.77 13.25 -21.47
CA ILE A 37 10.88 12.39 -22.66
C ILE A 37 10.35 13.04 -23.96
N GLY A 38 10.35 14.38 -24.02
CA GLY A 38 9.72 15.17 -25.07
C GLY A 38 8.26 15.52 -24.78
N ASP A 39 7.67 16.42 -25.58
CA ASP A 39 6.26 16.84 -25.50
C ASP A 39 5.79 17.21 -24.08
N ASN A 40 6.64 17.95 -23.35
CA ASN A 40 6.40 18.31 -21.95
C ASN A 40 5.93 17.10 -21.10
N THR A 41 6.57 15.94 -21.27
CA THR A 41 6.17 14.69 -20.61
C THR A 41 7.16 14.28 -19.54
N MET A 42 6.69 14.24 -18.29
CA MET A 42 7.44 13.69 -17.15
C MET A 42 7.43 12.16 -17.19
N GLN A 43 8.60 11.51 -17.13
CA GLN A 43 8.70 10.06 -17.05
C GLN A 43 8.74 9.60 -15.58
N TRP A 44 7.78 8.76 -15.19
CA TRP A 44 7.64 8.24 -13.84
C TRP A 44 7.60 6.71 -13.86
N ALA A 45 8.70 6.08 -14.28
CA ALA A 45 8.83 4.62 -14.31
C ALA A 45 9.10 4.10 -12.89
N VAL A 46 8.07 3.52 -12.26
CA VAL A 46 8.07 3.15 -10.82
C VAL A 46 7.33 1.84 -10.60
N SER A 47 7.57 1.23 -9.44
CA SER A 47 6.77 0.09 -8.93
C SER A 47 6.19 0.40 -7.55
N GLN A 48 6.13 -0.57 -6.63
CA GLN A 48 5.49 -0.44 -5.31
C GLN A 48 6.24 0.55 -4.37
N ALA A 49 5.52 1.02 -3.33
CA ALA A 49 6.01 1.95 -2.29
C ALA A 49 6.64 3.24 -2.82
N ILE A 50 6.06 3.80 -3.88
CA ILE A 50 6.43 5.10 -4.41
C ILE A 50 5.26 6.08 -4.33
N PRO A 51 5.08 6.78 -3.18
CA PRO A 51 4.03 7.77 -3.07
C PRO A 51 4.31 8.96 -3.99
N PHE A 52 3.31 9.31 -4.77
CA PHE A 52 3.28 10.54 -5.56
C PHE A 52 2.05 11.34 -5.16
N ARG A 53 2.25 12.31 -4.27
CA ARG A 53 1.19 12.98 -3.51
C ARG A 53 1.21 14.48 -3.69
N ARG A 54 0.04 15.13 -3.79
CA ARG A 54 -0.02 16.61 -3.77
C ARG A 54 0.90 17.27 -4.81
N MET A 55 1.07 16.61 -5.94
CA MET A 55 1.92 17.04 -7.04
C MET A 55 1.10 17.79 -8.07
N HIS A 56 1.68 18.83 -8.67
CA HIS A 56 1.11 19.49 -9.85
C HIS A 56 2.05 19.36 -11.03
N VAL A 57 1.76 18.43 -11.94
CA VAL A 57 2.50 18.25 -13.19
C VAL A 57 1.87 19.14 -14.25
N ARG A 58 2.58 20.18 -14.66
CA ARG A 58 2.18 21.14 -15.67
C ARG A 58 2.58 20.67 -17.06
N GLY A 59 2.05 19.52 -17.44
CA GLY A 59 2.40 18.79 -18.65
C GLY A 59 1.78 17.40 -18.65
N ASN A 60 2.39 16.49 -19.40
CA ASN A 60 1.99 15.09 -19.50
C ASN A 60 2.79 14.20 -18.54
N MET A 61 2.30 12.98 -18.30
CA MET A 61 3.01 11.93 -17.58
C MET A 61 3.01 10.62 -18.37
N ARG A 62 4.13 9.91 -18.33
CA ARG A 62 4.22 8.51 -18.77
C ARG A 62 4.76 7.65 -17.64
N LEU A 63 4.05 6.58 -17.30
CA LEU A 63 4.29 5.81 -16.07
C LEU A 63 5.26 4.63 -16.24
N ASN A 64 5.90 4.50 -17.41
CA ASN A 64 6.92 3.51 -17.67
C ASN A 64 8.13 4.13 -18.38
N GLN A 65 9.17 3.32 -18.61
CA GLN A 65 10.23 3.65 -19.55
C GLN A 65 10.06 2.82 -20.81
N LYS A 66 9.87 3.49 -21.95
CA LYS A 66 9.66 2.88 -23.28
C LYS A 66 8.58 1.78 -23.25
N GLN A 67 8.97 0.50 -23.31
CA GLN A 67 8.09 -0.68 -23.31
C GLN A 67 8.45 -1.68 -22.20
N GLY A 68 9.32 -1.31 -21.25
CA GLY A 68 9.75 -2.20 -20.18
C GLY A 68 8.68 -2.45 -19.13
N TRP A 69 8.85 -3.48 -18.32
CA TRP A 69 7.88 -3.85 -17.27
C TRP A 69 7.86 -2.84 -16.13
N ALA A 70 6.70 -2.64 -15.52
CA ALA A 70 6.52 -1.79 -14.35
C ALA A 70 5.30 -2.25 -13.54
N SER A 71 5.40 -2.19 -12.20
CA SER A 71 4.39 -2.74 -11.27
C SER A 71 4.00 -1.72 -10.20
N GLY A 72 3.66 -0.52 -10.64
CA GLY A 72 3.16 0.57 -9.80
C GLY A 72 1.70 0.36 -9.41
N GLY A 73 1.02 1.36 -8.89
CA GLY A 73 1.55 2.64 -8.45
C GLY A 73 0.45 3.47 -7.78
N TRP A 74 0.83 4.60 -7.23
CA TRP A 74 0.00 5.37 -6.32
C TRP A 74 -0.04 6.86 -6.67
N PHE A 75 -1.25 7.37 -6.94
CA PHE A 75 -1.55 8.81 -6.94
C PHE A 75 -2.57 9.17 -5.87
N ALA A 76 -2.27 10.23 -5.13
CA ALA A 76 -3.21 10.85 -4.20
C ALA A 76 -3.08 12.37 -4.20
N ASP A 77 -4.19 13.09 -4.35
CA ASP A 77 -4.20 14.55 -4.31
C ASP A 77 -3.37 15.19 -5.45
N VAL A 78 -3.29 14.52 -6.61
CA VAL A 78 -2.40 14.89 -7.73
C VAL A 78 -3.19 15.62 -8.81
N ARG A 79 -2.57 16.64 -9.42
CA ARG A 79 -3.04 17.28 -10.64
C ARG A 79 -2.03 17.12 -11.77
N VAL A 80 -2.49 16.65 -12.93
CA VAL A 80 -1.72 16.61 -14.17
C VAL A 80 -2.45 17.43 -15.23
N ASP A 81 -1.91 18.56 -15.66
CA ASP A 81 -2.65 19.44 -16.60
C ASP A 81 -2.91 18.76 -17.95
N GLY A 82 -2.02 17.86 -18.37
CA GLY A 82 -2.12 17.10 -19.62
C GLY A 82 -2.61 15.66 -19.44
N ARG A 83 -2.08 14.77 -20.27
CA ARG A 83 -2.40 13.34 -20.31
C ARG A 83 -1.53 12.54 -19.35
N VAL A 84 -2.13 11.58 -18.65
CA VAL A 84 -1.43 10.47 -18.02
C VAL A 84 -1.50 9.24 -18.91
N ASP A 85 -0.36 8.67 -19.27
CA ASP A 85 -0.23 7.42 -20.02
C ASP A 85 0.35 6.33 -19.11
N SER A 86 -0.48 5.35 -18.73
CA SER A 86 -0.05 4.23 -17.91
C SER A 86 0.95 3.31 -18.63
N ALA A 87 0.95 3.33 -19.97
CA ALA A 87 1.74 2.47 -20.82
C ALA A 87 1.70 1.01 -20.35
N THR A 88 2.85 0.41 -20.03
CA THR A 88 2.98 -1.00 -19.63
C THR A 88 2.74 -1.27 -18.14
N GLN A 89 2.40 -0.25 -17.34
CA GLN A 89 2.09 -0.43 -15.91
C GLN A 89 1.05 -1.54 -15.74
N GLN A 90 1.38 -2.55 -14.96
CA GLN A 90 0.52 -3.70 -14.72
C GLN A 90 -0.80 -3.27 -14.05
N GLN A 91 -0.70 -2.40 -13.05
CA GLN A 91 -1.82 -1.87 -12.30
C GLN A 91 -1.51 -0.44 -11.81
N TRP A 92 -2.54 0.28 -11.35
CA TRP A 92 -2.38 1.60 -10.76
C TRP A 92 -3.61 1.98 -9.94
N ILE A 93 -3.43 2.68 -8.82
CA ILE A 93 -4.52 3.38 -8.14
C ILE A 93 -4.29 4.88 -8.12
N SER A 94 -5.34 5.62 -8.46
CA SER A 94 -5.41 7.06 -8.28
C SER A 94 -6.62 7.42 -7.44
N ARG A 95 -6.42 8.25 -6.41
CA ARG A 95 -7.52 8.81 -5.62
C ARG A 95 -7.46 10.33 -5.52
N ASN A 96 -8.62 10.98 -5.45
CA ASN A 96 -8.73 12.43 -5.27
C ASN A 96 -7.78 13.21 -6.20
N SER A 97 -7.73 12.83 -7.46
CA SER A 97 -6.75 13.34 -8.42
C SER A 97 -7.46 13.83 -9.68
N GLU A 98 -6.78 14.68 -10.43
CA GLU A 98 -7.29 15.35 -11.61
C GLU A 98 -6.26 15.27 -12.74
N TRP A 99 -6.75 15.06 -13.95
CA TRP A 99 -5.94 15.13 -15.17
C TRP A 99 -6.74 15.65 -16.35
N GLY A 100 -6.05 16.13 -17.38
CA GLY A 100 -6.69 16.45 -18.66
C GLY A 100 -7.20 15.20 -19.38
N SER A 101 -6.46 14.09 -19.34
CA SER A 101 -6.93 12.78 -19.83
C SER A 101 -6.11 11.62 -19.27
N TRP A 102 -6.66 10.40 -19.33
CA TRP A 102 -5.95 9.16 -19.03
C TRP A 102 -5.99 8.23 -20.24
N THR A 103 -4.86 7.59 -20.54
CA THR A 103 -4.78 6.50 -21.53
C THR A 103 -3.95 5.34 -20.98
N GLY A 104 -4.17 4.17 -21.56
CA GLY A 104 -3.48 2.95 -21.17
C GLY A 104 -4.21 2.17 -20.06
N SER A 105 -4.07 0.86 -20.14
CA SER A 105 -4.58 -0.10 -19.17
C SER A 105 -3.87 -1.43 -19.42
N ASN A 106 -3.46 -2.10 -18.35
CA ASN A 106 -3.04 -3.49 -18.42
C ASN A 106 -4.00 -4.38 -17.63
N TRP A 107 -3.75 -4.64 -16.36
CA TRP A 107 -4.54 -5.59 -15.56
C TRP A 107 -5.58 -4.93 -14.67
N ASN A 108 -5.20 -3.91 -13.89
CA ASN A 108 -6.07 -3.36 -12.85
C ASN A 108 -5.81 -1.85 -12.64
N MET A 109 -6.56 -0.96 -13.31
CA MET A 109 -6.47 0.49 -13.04
C MET A 109 -7.69 0.93 -12.23
N VAL A 110 -7.46 1.51 -11.06
CA VAL A 110 -8.48 1.88 -10.09
C VAL A 110 -8.50 3.39 -9.86
N PHE A 111 -9.69 3.98 -9.94
CA PHE A 111 -9.92 5.41 -9.83
C PHE A 111 -10.97 5.68 -8.75
N VAL A 112 -10.62 6.44 -7.72
CA VAL A 112 -11.50 6.73 -6.56
C VAL A 112 -11.61 8.24 -6.34
N GLY A 113 -12.79 8.82 -6.47
CA GLY A 113 -12.95 10.27 -6.33
C GLY A 113 -12.19 11.06 -7.40
N VAL A 114 -12.13 10.54 -8.64
CA VAL A 114 -11.46 11.17 -9.79
C VAL A 114 -12.54 11.70 -10.75
N PRO A 115 -12.75 13.03 -10.85
CA PRO A 115 -13.84 13.61 -11.65
C PRO A 115 -13.81 13.25 -13.13
N GLN A 116 -12.62 13.02 -13.70
CA GLN A 116 -12.41 12.70 -15.12
C GLN A 116 -11.75 11.32 -15.29
N ALA A 117 -12.20 10.32 -14.53
CA ALA A 117 -11.75 8.94 -14.71
C ALA A 117 -12.06 8.45 -16.14
N PRO A 118 -11.19 7.63 -16.76
CA PRO A 118 -11.37 7.19 -18.15
C PRO A 118 -12.63 6.35 -18.33
N ALA A 119 -13.29 6.50 -19.48
CA ALA A 119 -14.39 5.64 -19.92
C ALA A 119 -13.92 4.23 -20.29
N GLY A 120 -14.84 3.26 -20.33
CA GLY A 120 -14.55 1.83 -20.52
C GLY A 120 -15.02 1.00 -19.34
N GLU A 121 -14.87 -0.31 -19.36
CA GLU A 121 -15.31 -1.15 -18.24
C GLU A 121 -14.46 -2.41 -18.07
N PHE A 122 -14.22 -2.77 -16.81
CA PHE A 122 -13.71 -4.08 -16.47
C PHE A 122 -14.71 -5.19 -16.90
N PRO A 123 -14.26 -6.30 -17.52
CA PRO A 123 -12.87 -6.76 -17.69
C PRO A 123 -12.23 -6.48 -19.06
N THR A 124 -12.79 -5.57 -19.85
CA THR A 124 -12.38 -5.33 -21.26
C THR A 124 -10.88 -5.06 -21.37
N PRO A 125 -10.10 -5.88 -22.11
CA PRO A 125 -8.67 -5.64 -22.33
C PRO A 125 -8.41 -4.24 -22.90
N GLY A 126 -7.39 -3.55 -22.38
CA GLY A 126 -7.12 -2.14 -22.73
C GLY A 126 -8.05 -1.11 -22.07
N ALA A 127 -9.08 -1.55 -21.35
CA ALA A 127 -10.02 -0.70 -20.60
C ALA A 127 -10.45 -1.33 -19.26
N ARG A 128 -9.53 -2.02 -18.57
CA ARG A 128 -9.77 -2.69 -17.29
C ARG A 128 -9.78 -1.67 -16.15
N PHE A 129 -10.86 -0.90 -16.13
CA PHE A 129 -11.04 0.25 -15.25
C PHE A 129 -12.06 -0.03 -14.16
N THR A 130 -11.65 0.19 -12.91
CA THR A 130 -12.52 0.22 -11.74
C THR A 130 -12.71 1.68 -11.34
N ARG A 131 -13.95 2.14 -11.27
CA ARG A 131 -14.27 3.52 -10.91
C ARG A 131 -15.17 3.56 -9.69
N VAL A 132 -14.83 4.43 -8.75
CA VAL A 132 -15.64 4.77 -7.60
C VAL A 132 -15.75 6.29 -7.58
N ASP A 133 -16.96 6.82 -7.74
CA ASP A 133 -17.18 8.25 -8.04
C ASP A 133 -16.68 9.19 -6.95
N ARG A 134 -16.76 8.74 -5.69
CA ARG A 134 -16.37 9.51 -4.50
C ARG A 134 -15.45 8.68 -3.62
N THR A 135 -14.48 9.33 -3.01
CA THR A 135 -13.70 8.76 -1.90
C THR A 135 -14.51 8.96 -0.61
N PRO A 136 -15.10 7.91 -0.02
CA PRO A 136 -16.12 8.07 1.02
C PRO A 136 -15.59 8.70 2.31
N LEU A 137 -14.36 8.36 2.68
CA LEU A 137 -13.70 8.89 3.87
C LEU A 137 -12.19 8.93 3.65
N VAL A 138 -11.58 10.09 3.83
CA VAL A 138 -10.13 10.27 3.61
C VAL A 138 -9.60 11.46 4.38
N ARG A 139 -8.37 11.34 4.87
CA ARG A 139 -7.56 12.45 5.35
C ARG A 139 -6.29 12.46 4.50
N GLU A 140 -5.88 13.60 3.96
CA GLU A 140 -4.61 13.64 3.21
C GLU A 140 -3.43 13.56 4.20
N LYS A 141 -2.31 13.00 3.73
CA LYS A 141 -1.11 12.80 4.57
C LYS A 141 -0.59 14.14 5.11
N PRO A 142 -0.13 14.23 6.37
CA PRO A 142 0.58 15.41 6.84
C PRO A 142 1.88 15.66 6.06
N TRP A 143 2.22 16.94 5.89
CA TRP A 143 3.49 17.34 5.25
C TRP A 143 4.17 18.47 6.00
N LEU A 144 5.50 18.46 5.95
CA LEU A 144 6.35 19.55 6.42
C LEU A 144 6.34 20.68 5.39
N PHE A 145 6.24 21.93 5.85
CA PHE A 145 6.36 23.12 5.02
C PHE A 145 7.01 24.26 5.80
N ILE A 146 7.41 25.29 5.07
CA ILE A 146 7.86 26.57 5.65
C ILE A 146 6.66 27.51 5.60
N ASP A 147 6.27 28.03 6.76
CA ASP A 147 5.15 28.98 6.87
C ASP A 147 5.53 30.40 6.40
N LYS A 148 4.56 31.31 6.44
CA LYS A 148 4.74 32.71 6.02
C LYS A 148 5.78 33.48 6.83
N ASP A 149 6.10 33.02 8.04
CA ASP A 149 7.04 33.65 8.97
C ASP A 149 8.45 33.02 8.83
N GLY A 150 8.64 32.10 7.87
CA GLY A 150 9.90 31.43 7.62
C GLY A 150 10.18 30.25 8.55
N SER A 151 9.20 29.83 9.37
CA SER A 151 9.36 28.74 10.33
C SER A 151 8.88 27.40 9.76
N TYR A 152 9.51 26.30 10.16
CA TYR A 152 9.00 24.97 9.84
C TYR A 152 7.70 24.70 10.60
N ALA A 153 6.74 24.08 9.90
CA ALA A 153 5.50 23.61 10.46
C ALA A 153 5.01 22.36 9.73
N VAL A 154 4.14 21.59 10.38
CA VAL A 154 3.48 20.43 9.78
C VAL A 154 2.01 20.75 9.58
N ARG A 155 1.54 20.64 8.33
CA ARG A 155 0.10 20.71 8.04
C ARG A 155 -0.50 19.33 8.25
N VAL A 156 -1.54 19.24 9.07
CA VAL A 156 -2.34 18.04 9.28
C VAL A 156 -3.72 18.29 8.67
N PRO A 157 -4.00 17.74 7.47
CA PRO A 157 -5.27 17.93 6.79
C PRO A 157 -6.48 17.45 7.62
N ALA A 158 -7.64 18.06 7.39
CA ALA A 158 -8.90 17.64 7.98
C ALA A 158 -9.39 16.33 7.33
N LEU A 159 -10.19 15.56 8.08
CA LEU A 159 -10.95 14.45 7.55
C LEU A 159 -12.00 14.97 6.56
N ARG A 160 -12.11 14.34 5.39
CA ARG A 160 -13.10 14.66 4.36
C ARG A 160 -13.96 13.45 4.08
N ARG A 161 -15.22 13.70 3.77
CA ARG A 161 -16.21 12.70 3.37
C ARG A 161 -16.63 12.95 1.93
N ASP A 162 -16.96 11.88 1.22
CA ASP A 162 -17.52 11.90 -0.13
C ASP A 162 -16.79 12.85 -1.08
N SER A 163 -15.46 12.84 -0.99
CA SER A 163 -14.61 13.78 -1.70
C SER A 163 -14.31 13.32 -3.12
N ALA A 164 -14.06 14.28 -4.01
CA ALA A 164 -13.51 14.04 -5.34
C ALA A 164 -12.60 15.20 -5.74
N GLY A 165 -11.61 14.92 -6.57
CA GLY A 165 -10.60 15.90 -6.98
C GLY A 165 -9.65 16.30 -5.86
N ILE A 166 -8.77 17.24 -6.19
CA ILE A 166 -7.67 17.65 -5.32
C ILE A 166 -8.16 18.45 -4.10
N SER A 167 -7.48 18.31 -2.98
CA SER A 167 -7.74 18.99 -1.71
C SER A 167 -7.33 20.46 -1.69
N TRP A 168 -6.52 20.87 -2.68
CA TRP A 168 -5.88 22.19 -2.73
C TRP A 168 -6.33 23.06 -3.89
N ALA A 169 -7.46 22.72 -4.53
CA ALA A 169 -8.05 23.54 -5.60
C ALA A 169 -8.30 25.00 -5.15
N GLU A 170 -8.71 25.19 -3.91
CA GLU A 170 -9.02 26.50 -3.30
C GLU A 170 -7.87 27.02 -2.40
N GLY A 171 -6.66 26.49 -2.55
CA GLY A 171 -5.47 26.88 -1.78
C GLY A 171 -5.01 25.83 -0.77
N MET A 172 -4.60 26.25 0.43
CA MET A 172 -4.11 25.31 1.44
C MET A 172 -5.26 24.43 1.94
N ALA A 173 -5.11 23.11 1.81
CA ALA A 173 -6.15 22.15 2.22
C ALA A 173 -6.57 22.39 3.69
N PRO A 174 -7.88 22.38 4.02
CA PRO A 174 -8.38 22.55 5.39
C PRO A 174 -7.74 21.58 6.38
N GLY A 175 -7.64 21.96 7.65
CA GLY A 175 -6.90 21.22 8.66
C GLY A 175 -6.23 22.12 9.71
N ARG A 176 -5.38 21.52 10.53
CA ARG A 176 -4.60 22.21 11.59
C ARG A 176 -3.13 22.32 11.20
N THR A 177 -2.47 23.37 11.67
CA THR A 177 -1.03 23.56 11.50
C THR A 177 -0.36 23.41 12.85
N LEU A 178 0.64 22.53 12.91
CA LEU A 178 1.43 22.28 14.11
C LEU A 178 2.81 22.91 13.93
N PRO A 179 3.24 23.84 14.81
CA PRO A 179 4.59 24.40 14.71
C PRO A 179 5.61 23.29 14.97
N ILE A 180 6.77 23.34 14.30
CA ILE A 180 7.81 22.33 14.44
C ILE A 180 8.26 22.14 15.89
N ALA A 181 8.18 23.21 16.69
CA ALA A 181 8.48 23.18 18.12
C ALA A 181 7.59 22.20 18.92
N ARG A 182 6.48 21.67 18.39
CA ARG A 182 5.68 20.61 19.03
C ARG A 182 6.20 19.20 18.74
N PHE A 183 7.17 19.06 17.85
CA PHE A 183 7.78 17.78 17.48
C PHE A 183 9.12 17.61 18.19
N HIS A 184 9.43 16.37 18.57
CA HIS A 184 10.81 15.92 18.70
C HIS A 184 11.32 15.56 17.31
N ILE A 185 12.48 16.09 16.94
CA ILE A 185 13.12 15.80 15.66
C ILE A 185 14.05 14.63 15.87
N ALA A 186 13.55 13.44 15.58
CA ALA A 186 14.28 12.20 15.77
C ALA A 186 15.43 12.09 14.75
N ARG A 187 16.58 11.61 15.23
CA ARG A 187 17.78 11.37 14.42
C ARG A 187 18.33 9.97 14.68
N PRO A 188 19.04 9.35 13.71
CA PRO A 188 19.78 8.12 13.98
C PRO A 188 20.66 8.27 15.22
N GLY A 189 20.55 7.30 16.14
CA GLY A 189 21.19 7.34 17.47
C GLY A 189 20.22 7.66 18.62
N ASP A 190 19.04 8.23 18.36
CA ASP A 190 17.99 8.33 19.39
C ASP A 190 17.53 6.94 19.82
N THR A 191 17.47 6.70 21.13
CA THR A 191 17.00 5.43 21.68
C THR A 191 15.48 5.36 21.69
N ALA A 192 14.93 4.14 21.61
CA ALA A 192 13.49 3.91 21.77
C ALA A 192 12.94 4.50 23.09
N ALA A 193 13.69 4.37 24.19
CA ALA A 193 13.35 4.96 25.48
C ALA A 193 13.25 6.50 25.41
N ALA A 194 14.20 7.17 24.74
CA ALA A 194 14.17 8.62 24.58
C ALA A 194 12.98 9.07 23.71
N LEU A 195 12.70 8.36 22.62
CA LEU A 195 11.55 8.64 21.75
C LEU A 195 10.21 8.45 22.49
N ASN A 196 10.08 7.37 23.27
CA ASN A 196 8.93 7.13 24.12
C ASN A 196 8.75 8.21 25.21
N ALA A 197 9.85 8.68 25.80
CA ALA A 197 9.80 9.78 26.76
C ALA A 197 9.28 11.09 26.13
N GLN A 198 9.63 11.37 24.87
CA GLN A 198 9.10 12.53 24.14
C GLN A 198 7.60 12.39 23.85
N LEU A 199 7.15 11.20 23.44
CA LEU A 199 5.74 10.90 23.25
C LEU A 199 4.94 11.08 24.55
N ALA A 200 5.45 10.55 25.67
CA ALA A 200 4.87 10.69 27.00
C ALA A 200 4.82 12.15 27.47
N ALA A 201 5.83 12.96 27.12
CA ALA A 201 5.89 14.38 27.40
C ALA A 201 4.98 15.25 26.50
N GLY A 202 4.13 14.65 25.66
CA GLY A 202 3.18 15.40 24.84
C GLY A 202 3.72 15.85 23.48
N ARG A 203 4.93 15.41 23.07
CA ARG A 203 5.48 15.73 21.75
C ARG A 203 4.89 14.86 20.65
N HIS A 204 4.95 15.36 19.43
CA HIS A 204 4.88 14.57 18.21
C HIS A 204 6.28 14.07 17.83
N LEU A 205 6.40 13.14 16.88
CA LEU A 205 7.70 12.71 16.37
C LEU A 205 7.83 13.06 14.88
N LEU A 206 8.98 13.62 14.51
CA LEU A 206 9.40 13.76 13.11
C LEU A 206 10.73 13.04 12.91
N PHE A 207 10.71 11.93 12.20
CA PHE A 207 11.90 11.13 11.89
C PHE A 207 12.60 11.70 10.65
N THR A 208 13.85 12.10 10.84
CA THR A 208 14.76 12.46 9.74
C THR A 208 15.28 11.22 9.01
N PRO A 209 15.77 11.33 7.77
CA PRO A 209 16.21 10.17 6.99
C PRO A 209 17.34 9.42 7.70
N GLY A 210 17.26 8.09 7.73
CA GLY A 210 18.27 7.22 8.32
C GLY A 210 17.68 5.96 8.96
N GLU A 211 18.56 5.14 9.51
CA GLU A 211 18.21 3.90 10.20
C GLU A 211 18.13 4.11 11.72
N TYR A 212 17.09 3.55 12.33
CA TYR A 212 16.81 3.63 13.75
C TYR A 212 16.69 2.21 14.29
N LEU A 213 17.74 1.77 15.00
CA LEU A 213 17.75 0.50 15.71
C LEU A 213 17.05 0.66 17.05
N LEU A 214 15.86 0.07 17.16
CA LEU A 214 15.03 0.12 18.34
C LEU A 214 15.25 -1.14 19.18
N THR A 215 15.53 -0.94 20.47
CA THR A 215 15.63 -2.02 21.46
C THR A 215 14.35 -2.21 22.26
N GLU A 216 13.39 -1.30 22.12
CA GLU A 216 12.08 -1.31 22.76
C GLU A 216 11.02 -0.83 21.75
N THR A 217 9.78 -1.25 21.95
CA THR A 217 8.65 -0.82 21.12
C THR A 217 8.32 0.66 21.31
N LEU A 218 8.12 1.40 20.21
CA LEU A 218 7.55 2.75 20.28
C LEU A 218 6.06 2.70 20.64
N GLN A 219 5.66 3.46 21.67
CA GLN A 219 4.31 3.47 22.22
C GLN A 219 3.61 4.80 21.93
N VAL A 220 2.69 4.81 20.96
CA VAL A 220 1.94 6.00 20.58
C VAL A 220 0.55 5.97 21.22
N SER A 221 0.40 6.65 22.36
CA SER A 221 -0.80 6.50 23.20
C SER A 221 -1.64 7.77 23.39
N ARG A 222 -1.11 8.96 23.02
CA ARG A 222 -1.82 10.23 23.20
C ARG A 222 -2.71 10.54 21.98
N PRO A 223 -4.00 10.86 22.16
CA PRO A 223 -4.88 11.26 21.05
C PRO A 223 -4.29 12.37 20.18
N GLY A 224 -4.54 12.32 18.88
CA GLY A 224 -4.10 13.33 17.92
C GLY A 224 -2.59 13.37 17.66
N THR A 225 -1.81 12.38 18.13
CA THR A 225 -0.37 12.33 17.94
C THR A 225 0.00 12.08 16.48
N VAL A 226 0.90 12.91 15.96
CA VAL A 226 1.52 12.74 14.64
C VAL A 226 2.91 12.12 14.80
N VAL A 227 3.15 11.03 14.08
CA VAL A 227 4.46 10.42 13.86
C VAL A 227 4.72 10.46 12.36
N LEU A 228 5.66 11.30 11.92
CA LEU A 228 5.93 11.55 10.51
C LEU A 228 7.38 11.26 10.17
N GLY A 229 7.62 10.48 9.12
CA GLY A 229 8.94 10.30 8.53
C GLY A 229 9.13 11.11 7.26
N ILE A 230 10.37 11.58 7.04
CA ILE A 230 10.81 12.17 5.77
C ILE A 230 12.00 11.38 5.23
N GLY A 231 11.98 11.06 3.93
CA GLY A 231 13.06 10.30 3.28
C GLY A 231 13.17 8.85 3.74
N PHE A 232 12.03 8.18 4.00
CA PHE A 232 11.95 6.76 4.39
C PHE A 232 12.86 6.39 5.57
N PRO A 233 12.67 7.01 6.75
CA PRO A 233 13.35 6.56 7.96
C PRO A 233 12.99 5.10 8.22
N THR A 234 14.01 4.28 8.39
CA THR A 234 13.89 2.84 8.57
C THR A 234 13.96 2.51 10.05
N LEU A 235 12.88 1.98 10.60
CA LEU A 235 12.83 1.43 11.95
C LEU A 235 13.11 -0.07 11.88
N ARG A 236 14.04 -0.55 12.69
CA ARG A 236 14.42 -1.97 12.78
C ARG A 236 14.68 -2.36 14.23
N SER A 237 14.39 -3.61 14.58
CA SER A 237 14.70 -4.19 15.88
C SER A 237 15.17 -5.62 15.69
N ASP A 238 16.39 -5.92 16.16
CA ASP A 238 16.98 -7.26 16.08
C ASP A 238 16.83 -8.06 17.39
N ASN A 239 16.10 -7.55 18.39
CA ASN A 239 15.92 -8.21 19.69
C ASN A 239 14.47 -8.70 19.93
N GLY A 240 13.70 -8.91 18.86
CA GLY A 240 12.39 -9.56 18.92
C GLY A 240 11.28 -8.72 19.54
N VAL A 241 11.40 -7.38 19.52
CA VAL A 241 10.31 -6.49 19.94
C VAL A 241 9.58 -5.91 18.74
N PRO A 242 8.24 -5.72 18.80
CA PRO A 242 7.53 -4.94 17.81
C PRO A 242 8.10 -3.52 17.69
N LEU A 243 8.09 -2.95 16.50
CA LEU A 243 8.65 -1.62 16.24
C LEU A 243 7.74 -0.51 16.78
N LEU A 244 6.43 -0.64 16.54
CA LEU A 244 5.46 0.39 16.88
C LEU A 244 4.13 -0.22 17.34
N LYS A 245 3.63 0.23 18.48
CA LYS A 245 2.27 -0.04 18.95
C LYS A 245 1.54 1.26 19.25
N THR A 246 0.24 1.26 18.99
CA THR A 246 -0.64 2.39 19.30
C THR A 246 -1.69 2.01 20.33
N ALA A 247 -2.17 2.99 21.10
CA ALA A 247 -3.36 2.81 21.94
C ALA A 247 -4.66 2.91 21.12
N ASP A 248 -5.77 2.46 21.72
CA ASP A 248 -7.14 2.61 21.18
C ASP A 248 -7.65 4.05 21.41
N VAL A 249 -7.10 5.03 20.69
CA VAL A 249 -7.39 6.46 20.88
C VAL A 249 -7.61 7.19 19.56
N ASP A 250 -8.32 8.32 19.62
CA ASP A 250 -8.64 9.13 18.45
C ASP A 250 -7.40 9.76 17.78
N GLY A 251 -7.47 9.90 16.47
CA GLY A 251 -6.73 10.90 15.70
C GLY A 251 -5.24 10.65 15.55
N LEU A 252 -4.75 9.44 15.83
CA LEU A 252 -3.35 9.12 15.59
C LEU A 252 -3.05 9.21 14.08
N THR A 253 -1.90 9.78 13.74
CA THR A 253 -1.44 9.82 12.35
C THR A 253 -0.02 9.32 12.28
N ILE A 254 0.19 8.24 11.53
CA ILE A 254 1.51 7.63 11.34
C ILE A 254 1.80 7.64 9.85
N GLY A 255 2.87 8.30 9.43
CA GLY A 255 3.12 8.57 8.01
C GLY A 255 4.58 8.46 7.60
N GLY A 256 4.85 7.87 6.44
CA GLY A 256 6.18 7.89 5.81
C GLY A 256 7.25 7.13 6.57
N LEU A 257 6.90 6.01 7.19
CA LEU A 257 7.84 5.14 7.92
C LEU A 257 8.12 3.87 7.12
N PHE A 258 9.35 3.39 7.21
CA PHE A 258 9.75 2.09 6.69
C PHE A 258 10.06 1.15 7.87
N LEU A 259 9.37 0.02 7.95
CA LEU A 259 9.48 -0.95 9.04
C LEU A 259 10.19 -2.20 8.52
N ASP A 260 11.43 -2.38 8.94
CA ASP A 260 12.28 -3.48 8.49
C ASP A 260 12.37 -4.56 9.57
N ALA A 261 12.00 -5.79 9.23
CA ALA A 261 12.05 -6.91 10.15
C ALA A 261 13.50 -7.25 10.53
N GLY A 262 13.73 -7.43 11.83
CA GLY A 262 15.01 -7.89 12.33
C GLY A 262 15.19 -9.40 12.30
N ARG A 263 16.37 -9.83 12.75
CA ARG A 263 16.77 -11.24 12.77
C ARG A 263 15.87 -12.11 13.64
N GLU A 264 15.49 -11.59 14.81
CA GLU A 264 14.61 -12.27 15.77
C GLU A 264 13.14 -11.97 15.47
N ASP A 265 12.28 -12.99 15.55
CA ASP A 265 10.84 -12.83 15.30
C ASP A 265 10.20 -12.01 16.43
N SER A 266 9.66 -10.83 16.09
CA SER A 266 8.93 -9.98 17.03
C SER A 266 7.47 -10.38 17.24
N GLY A 267 7.00 -11.43 16.55
CA GLY A 267 5.59 -11.80 16.43
C GLY A 267 4.81 -10.86 15.51
N LEU A 268 4.99 -9.54 15.68
CA LEU A 268 4.48 -8.53 14.76
C LEU A 268 5.39 -7.30 14.63
N LEU A 269 5.37 -6.58 13.50
CA LEU A 269 6.14 -5.33 13.35
C LEU A 269 5.35 -4.12 13.86
N MET A 270 4.06 -4.02 13.50
CA MET A 270 3.20 -2.90 13.90
C MET A 270 1.80 -3.35 14.34
N GLU A 271 1.30 -2.77 15.44
CA GLU A 271 -0.04 -3.02 15.98
C GLU A 271 -0.82 -1.70 16.14
N VAL A 272 -1.95 -1.59 15.44
CA VAL A 272 -2.87 -0.45 15.52
C VAL A 272 -4.03 -0.77 16.46
N GLY A 273 -4.02 -0.17 17.65
CA GLY A 273 -4.87 -0.53 18.78
C GLY A 273 -4.47 -1.88 19.40
N PRO A 274 -4.60 -2.07 20.72
CA PRO A 274 -4.37 -3.36 21.36
C PRO A 274 -5.40 -4.42 20.92
N PRO A 275 -5.12 -5.72 21.12
CA PRO A 275 -6.09 -6.77 20.85
C PRO A 275 -7.39 -6.55 21.62
N ARG A 276 -8.53 -6.75 20.95
CA ARG A 276 -9.88 -6.49 21.48
C ARG A 276 -10.18 -5.01 21.72
N SER A 277 -9.58 -4.11 20.94
CA SER A 277 -10.09 -2.74 20.71
C SER A 277 -11.59 -2.77 20.44
N LYS A 278 -12.31 -1.78 21.00
CA LYS A 278 -13.78 -1.68 20.92
C LYS A 278 -14.25 -0.25 20.64
N ALA A 279 -13.38 0.75 20.81
CA ALA A 279 -13.76 2.13 20.61
C ALA A 279 -14.05 2.40 19.12
N ARG A 280 -15.00 3.30 18.87
CA ARG A 280 -15.28 3.82 17.52
C ARG A 280 -14.62 5.18 17.38
N HIS A 281 -13.92 5.39 16.28
CA HIS A 281 -13.12 6.57 15.98
C HIS A 281 -13.59 7.29 14.71
N GLN A 282 -14.87 7.12 14.33
CA GLN A 282 -15.45 7.65 13.08
C GLN A 282 -15.21 9.15 12.82
N ALA A 283 -15.15 9.97 13.87
CA ALA A 283 -14.98 11.42 13.75
C ALA A 283 -13.51 11.84 13.58
N ASP A 284 -12.58 11.07 14.14
CA ASP A 284 -11.14 11.32 14.06
C ASP A 284 -10.38 9.98 14.12
N PRO A 285 -10.33 9.23 13.01
CA PRO A 285 -9.75 7.89 13.02
C PRO A 285 -8.23 7.94 13.15
N THR A 286 -7.66 6.80 13.57
CA THR A 286 -6.24 6.55 13.32
C THR A 286 -6.02 6.42 11.81
N VAL A 287 -4.98 7.07 11.28
CA VAL A 287 -4.65 7.02 9.86
C VAL A 287 -3.18 6.67 9.63
N LEU A 288 -2.95 5.67 8.79
CA LEU A 288 -1.63 5.27 8.30
C LEU A 288 -1.43 5.80 6.87
N HIS A 289 -0.29 6.42 6.58
CA HIS A 289 0.07 6.86 5.24
C HIS A 289 1.46 6.40 4.85
N ASP A 290 1.63 5.80 3.68
CA ASP A 290 2.96 5.47 3.16
C ASP A 290 3.83 4.72 4.21
N VAL A 291 3.19 3.78 4.91
CA VAL A 291 3.87 2.91 5.88
C VAL A 291 4.20 1.62 5.16
N PHE A 292 5.49 1.32 5.05
CA PHE A 292 5.98 0.21 4.24
C PHE A 292 6.72 -0.79 5.11
N PHE A 293 6.65 -2.06 4.74
CA PHE A 293 7.21 -3.16 5.52
C PHE A 293 8.08 -4.04 4.64
N ARG A 294 9.24 -4.44 5.16
CA ARG A 294 10.16 -5.36 4.49
C ARG A 294 10.55 -6.50 5.44
N VAL A 295 10.57 -7.72 4.91
CA VAL A 295 11.03 -8.91 5.63
C VAL A 295 12.07 -9.65 4.80
N GLY A 296 13.36 -9.42 5.10
CA GLY A 296 14.48 -9.91 4.30
C GLY A 296 14.94 -8.90 3.23
N GLY A 297 15.79 -9.34 2.30
CA GLY A 297 16.22 -8.59 1.12
C GLY A 297 17.47 -7.74 1.33
N ALA A 298 17.55 -6.99 2.43
CA ALA A 298 18.77 -6.22 2.78
C ALA A 298 19.62 -6.89 3.87
N ALA A 299 19.01 -7.76 4.66
CA ALA A 299 19.59 -8.53 5.75
C ALA A 299 18.60 -9.64 6.13
N PRO A 300 18.99 -10.66 6.92
CA PRO A 300 18.04 -11.59 7.49
C PRO A 300 16.92 -10.87 8.27
N GLY A 301 15.68 -11.24 7.97
CA GLY A 301 14.49 -10.67 8.61
C GLY A 301 13.38 -11.72 8.69
N ARG A 302 12.64 -11.74 9.80
CA ARG A 302 11.49 -12.63 9.97
C ARG A 302 10.41 -11.97 10.81
N VAL A 303 9.15 -12.30 10.56
CA VAL A 303 8.04 -11.89 11.43
C VAL A 303 6.84 -12.79 11.22
N HIS A 304 6.10 -13.14 12.27
CA HIS A 304 4.83 -13.84 12.08
C HIS A 304 3.78 -12.99 11.31
N THR A 305 3.51 -11.75 11.74
CA THR A 305 2.57 -10.81 11.07
C THR A 305 3.19 -9.43 10.87
N ALA A 306 3.23 -8.88 9.65
CA ALA A 306 3.83 -7.55 9.46
C ALA A 306 2.98 -6.42 10.11
N LEU A 307 1.69 -6.35 9.79
CA LEU A 307 0.76 -5.35 10.32
C LEU A 307 -0.50 -5.99 10.89
N ARG A 308 -0.87 -5.60 12.11
CA ARG A 308 -2.17 -5.92 12.72
C ARG A 308 -2.96 -4.65 13.01
N VAL A 309 -4.21 -4.61 12.55
CA VAL A 309 -5.15 -3.49 12.78
C VAL A 309 -6.32 -3.98 13.62
N ASN A 310 -6.32 -3.62 14.90
CA ASN A 310 -7.38 -3.93 15.86
C ASN A 310 -8.36 -2.76 16.02
N ALA A 311 -7.86 -1.52 15.98
CA ALA A 311 -8.69 -0.32 16.17
C ALA A 311 -9.70 -0.14 15.05
N HIS A 312 -10.97 0.09 15.42
CA HIS A 312 -12.06 0.32 14.48
C HIS A 312 -11.87 1.65 13.73
N ASP A 313 -12.52 1.79 12.57
CA ASP A 313 -12.53 3.00 11.74
C ASP A 313 -11.15 3.42 11.19
N THR A 314 -10.10 2.63 11.42
CA THR A 314 -8.74 2.93 10.95
C THR A 314 -8.73 3.13 9.44
N LEU A 315 -8.06 4.19 8.98
CA LEU A 315 -7.78 4.40 7.57
C LEU A 315 -6.34 4.00 7.27
N VAL A 316 -6.14 3.18 6.26
CA VAL A 316 -4.81 2.90 5.70
C VAL A 316 -4.76 3.43 4.28
N ASP A 317 -3.84 4.32 4.04
CA ASP A 317 -3.79 5.09 2.80
C ASP A 317 -2.41 4.96 2.18
N HIS A 318 -2.28 3.96 1.30
CA HIS A 318 -1.06 3.44 0.70
C HIS A 318 -0.17 2.71 1.71
N THR A 319 -0.08 1.39 1.54
CA THR A 319 0.88 0.53 2.26
C THR A 319 1.37 -0.58 1.35
N TRP A 320 2.61 -0.99 1.57
CA TRP A 320 3.21 -2.16 0.94
C TRP A 320 3.81 -3.03 2.02
N LEU A 321 3.35 -4.27 2.09
CA LEU A 321 3.88 -5.28 2.98
C LEU A 321 4.56 -6.34 2.13
N TRP A 322 5.89 -6.41 2.22
CA TRP A 322 6.69 -7.20 1.31
C TRP A 322 7.57 -8.18 2.09
N ARG A 323 7.25 -9.47 1.99
CA ARG A 323 8.24 -10.52 2.28
C ARG A 323 9.18 -10.56 1.08
N ALA A 324 10.46 -10.35 1.30
CA ALA A 324 11.40 -10.22 0.21
C ALA A 324 11.46 -11.46 -0.70
N ASP A 325 11.34 -11.27 -2.01
CA ASP A 325 11.51 -12.30 -3.04
C ASP A 325 12.92 -12.31 -3.67
N HIS A 326 13.73 -11.28 -3.38
CA HIS A 326 15.12 -11.16 -3.83
C HIS A 326 16.00 -10.41 -2.82
N GLY A 327 17.32 -10.56 -2.96
CA GLY A 327 18.33 -9.93 -2.09
C GLY A 327 18.86 -10.87 -1.01
N GLU A 328 19.50 -10.28 0.00
CA GLU A 328 20.11 -11.01 1.12
C GLU A 328 19.05 -11.62 2.05
N GLY A 329 19.29 -12.83 2.57
CA GLY A 329 18.43 -13.44 3.57
C GLY A 329 17.07 -13.92 3.04
N VAL A 330 16.93 -14.09 1.72
CA VAL A 330 15.69 -14.53 1.06
C VAL A 330 15.63 -16.04 0.87
N GLY A 331 14.44 -16.61 1.08
CA GLY A 331 14.11 -18.01 0.81
C GLY A 331 13.10 -18.54 1.82
N TRP A 332 12.45 -19.65 1.49
CA TRP A 332 11.33 -20.20 2.26
C TRP A 332 11.60 -20.33 3.77
N THR A 333 12.82 -20.68 4.16
CA THR A 333 13.25 -20.79 5.57
C THR A 333 14.14 -19.64 6.04
N SER A 334 14.59 -18.78 5.13
CA SER A 334 15.54 -17.68 5.41
C SER A 334 14.83 -16.44 5.96
N ASN A 335 13.70 -16.04 5.34
CA ASN A 335 12.85 -14.94 5.76
C ASN A 335 11.40 -15.38 6.04
N PRO A 336 11.19 -16.30 7.00
CA PRO A 336 9.86 -16.84 7.28
C PRO A 336 8.92 -15.72 7.70
N SER A 337 7.78 -15.66 7.03
CA SER A 337 6.75 -14.64 7.28
C SER A 337 5.36 -15.20 7.00
N ALA A 338 4.52 -15.32 8.02
CA ALA A 338 3.24 -15.99 7.85
C ALA A 338 2.21 -15.10 7.15
N GLN A 339 2.00 -13.87 7.64
CA GLN A 339 0.94 -12.98 7.15
C GLN A 339 1.45 -11.55 6.97
N GLY A 340 0.97 -10.88 5.93
CA GLY A 340 1.24 -9.45 5.75
C GLY A 340 0.35 -8.64 6.65
N LEU A 341 -0.96 -8.73 6.42
CA LEU A 341 -1.97 -7.92 7.10
C LEU A 341 -3.00 -8.78 7.82
N VAL A 342 -3.26 -8.47 9.09
CA VAL A 342 -4.42 -8.95 9.85
C VAL A 342 -5.29 -7.78 10.26
N VAL A 343 -6.59 -7.83 9.94
CA VAL A 343 -7.55 -6.79 10.32
C VAL A 343 -8.63 -7.39 11.22
N ASP A 344 -8.57 -7.08 12.52
CA ASP A 344 -9.60 -7.45 13.49
C ASP A 344 -10.62 -6.32 13.71
N GLY A 345 -10.24 -5.07 13.43
CA GLY A 345 -11.10 -3.90 13.63
C GLY A 345 -12.26 -3.80 12.62
N GLU A 346 -13.40 -3.28 13.08
CA GLU A 346 -14.57 -2.98 12.26
C GLU A 346 -14.43 -1.66 11.51
N ASP A 347 -15.08 -1.56 10.35
CA ASP A 347 -15.15 -0.35 9.50
C ASP A 347 -13.76 0.22 9.10
N VAL A 348 -12.74 -0.64 9.05
CA VAL A 348 -11.41 -0.31 8.53
C VAL A 348 -11.50 -0.08 7.03
N THR A 349 -10.94 1.04 6.56
CA THR A 349 -10.89 1.37 5.13
C THR A 349 -9.45 1.44 4.66
N ILE A 350 -9.14 0.77 3.56
CA ILE A 350 -7.81 0.77 2.94
C ILE A 350 -7.88 1.25 1.50
N TYR A 351 -7.05 2.22 1.15
CA TYR A 351 -6.79 2.66 -0.22
C TYR A 351 -5.36 2.25 -0.61
N GLY A 352 -5.19 1.52 -1.71
CA GLY A 352 -3.86 1.15 -2.21
C GLY A 352 -3.16 0.14 -1.31
N LEU A 353 -3.71 -1.07 -1.25
CA LEU A 353 -3.15 -2.19 -0.49
C LEU A 353 -2.26 -3.05 -1.39
N PHE A 354 -0.96 -3.12 -1.09
CA PHE A 354 0.00 -3.99 -1.75
C PHE A 354 0.53 -5.00 -0.73
N VAL A 355 0.35 -6.31 -0.96
CA VAL A 355 0.83 -7.35 -0.03
C VAL A 355 1.37 -8.56 -0.78
N GLU A 356 2.65 -8.88 -0.55
CA GLU A 356 3.35 -9.82 -1.42
C GLU A 356 4.18 -10.86 -0.65
N HIS A 357 4.18 -12.06 -1.24
CA HIS A 357 5.04 -13.21 -0.97
C HIS A 357 5.02 -13.85 0.43
N PHE A 358 4.07 -13.48 1.31
CA PHE A 358 3.90 -14.15 2.60
C PHE A 358 3.53 -15.63 2.44
N GLN A 359 3.90 -16.45 3.44
CA GLN A 359 3.82 -17.91 3.35
C GLN A 359 2.42 -18.47 3.62
N GLN A 360 1.57 -17.71 4.31
CA GLN A 360 0.16 -18.02 4.52
C GLN A 360 -0.72 -16.98 3.82
N HIS A 361 -1.88 -16.64 4.39
CA HIS A 361 -2.72 -15.58 3.88
C HIS A 361 -1.95 -14.26 3.85
N GLN A 362 -1.85 -13.65 2.66
CA GLN A 362 -1.24 -12.32 2.51
C GLN A 362 -2.04 -11.32 3.34
N VAL A 363 -3.37 -11.37 3.21
CA VAL A 363 -4.35 -10.62 3.98
C VAL A 363 -5.34 -11.56 4.68
N LEU A 364 -5.53 -11.37 5.99
CA LEU A 364 -6.59 -12.00 6.77
C LEU A 364 -7.48 -10.92 7.41
N TRP A 365 -8.73 -10.85 6.95
CA TRP A 365 -9.73 -9.89 7.40
C TRP A 365 -10.78 -10.55 8.29
N ARG A 366 -10.99 -10.03 9.49
CA ARG A 366 -11.90 -10.58 10.51
C ARG A 366 -12.95 -9.58 11.01
N GLY A 367 -12.72 -8.29 10.84
CA GLY A 367 -13.70 -7.24 11.20
C GLY A 367 -14.79 -7.01 10.15
N ASN A 368 -15.99 -6.65 10.60
CA ASN A 368 -17.11 -6.26 9.72
C ASN A 368 -16.92 -4.86 9.12
N GLY A 369 -17.67 -4.55 8.05
CA GLY A 369 -17.70 -3.22 7.44
C GLY A 369 -16.44 -2.82 6.70
N GLY A 370 -15.51 -3.75 6.51
CA GLY A 370 -14.23 -3.49 5.86
C GLY A 370 -14.38 -3.02 4.42
N ARG A 371 -13.57 -2.04 4.01
CA ARG A 371 -13.57 -1.52 2.63
C ARG A 371 -12.16 -1.44 2.07
N VAL A 372 -11.93 -2.06 0.90
CA VAL A 372 -10.63 -2.00 0.21
C VAL A 372 -10.78 -1.46 -1.20
N TYR A 373 -10.11 -0.35 -1.48
CA TYR A 373 -10.02 0.24 -2.81
C TYR A 373 -8.62 -0.01 -3.35
N PHE A 374 -8.53 -0.86 -4.36
CA PHE A 374 -7.31 -1.43 -4.91
C PHE A 374 -6.61 -2.42 -3.97
N TYR A 375 -6.38 -3.62 -4.50
CA TYR A 375 -5.48 -4.62 -3.94
C TYR A 375 -4.56 -5.14 -5.02
N GLN A 376 -3.26 -5.23 -4.72
CA GLN A 376 -2.28 -5.93 -5.52
C GLN A 376 -1.54 -6.93 -4.64
N SER A 377 -1.31 -8.12 -5.18
CA SER A 377 -0.56 -9.17 -4.50
C SER A 377 0.13 -10.09 -5.48
N GLU A 378 1.30 -10.55 -5.08
CA GLU A 378 1.94 -11.72 -5.65
C GLU A 378 2.08 -12.81 -4.59
N LEU A 379 1.76 -14.04 -4.99
CA LEU A 379 1.92 -15.23 -4.16
C LEU A 379 3.41 -15.47 -3.83
N PRO A 380 3.75 -16.24 -2.78
CA PRO A 380 5.14 -16.60 -2.55
C PRO A 380 5.68 -17.36 -3.75
N TYR A 381 6.85 -16.93 -4.22
CA TYR A 381 7.51 -17.54 -5.38
C TYR A 381 8.10 -18.91 -5.04
N ASP A 382 8.50 -19.07 -3.79
CA ASP A 382 9.40 -20.10 -3.30
C ASP A 382 8.80 -21.19 -2.38
N PRO A 383 7.48 -21.52 -2.41
CA PRO A 383 7.02 -22.80 -1.88
C PRO A 383 7.89 -23.95 -2.42
N PRO A 384 8.54 -24.76 -1.56
CA PRO A 384 9.49 -25.76 -2.08
C PRO A 384 8.78 -26.94 -2.76
N THR A 385 7.59 -27.30 -2.27
CA THR A 385 6.69 -28.30 -2.85
C THR A 385 5.24 -27.93 -2.55
N GLN A 386 4.29 -28.49 -3.30
CA GLN A 386 2.85 -28.33 -2.97
C GLN A 386 2.53 -28.78 -1.55
N GLY A 387 3.11 -29.88 -1.08
CA GLY A 387 2.85 -30.43 0.27
C GLY A 387 3.31 -29.51 1.40
N GLN A 388 4.31 -28.66 1.15
CA GLN A 388 4.81 -27.67 2.12
C GLN A 388 4.03 -26.34 2.08
N TRP A 389 3.17 -26.15 1.09
CA TRP A 389 2.29 -24.99 0.99
C TRP A 389 0.85 -25.45 0.79
N THR A 390 0.22 -25.78 1.92
CA THR A 390 -1.16 -26.23 2.01
C THR A 390 -1.93 -25.38 3.00
N SER A 391 -3.20 -25.12 2.71
CA SER A 391 -4.14 -24.44 3.61
C SER A 391 -5.19 -25.42 4.11
N PRO A 392 -5.68 -25.28 5.37
CA PRO A 392 -6.82 -26.06 5.83
C PRO A 392 -8.16 -25.69 5.15
N THR A 393 -8.23 -24.63 4.34
CA THR A 393 -9.51 -24.05 3.85
C THR A 393 -9.78 -24.22 2.33
N GLY A 394 -9.07 -25.12 1.63
CA GLY A 394 -9.24 -25.36 0.18
C GLY A 394 -9.90 -26.70 -0.16
N ARG A 395 -10.50 -26.84 -1.36
CA ARG A 395 -11.12 -28.10 -1.82
C ARG A 395 -10.11 -29.26 -1.91
N ALA A 396 -8.86 -28.94 -2.24
CA ALA A 396 -7.74 -29.88 -2.28
C ALA A 396 -6.61 -29.46 -1.31
N ASN A 397 -6.89 -28.53 -0.39
CA ASN A 397 -5.93 -27.95 0.55
C ASN A 397 -4.68 -27.33 -0.11
N ARG A 398 -4.75 -26.85 -1.36
CA ARG A 398 -3.57 -26.34 -2.09
C ARG A 398 -3.40 -24.84 -1.94
N GLY A 399 -2.33 -24.43 -1.25
CA GLY A 399 -1.95 -23.04 -1.03
C GLY A 399 -2.89 -22.24 -0.12
N PHE A 400 -2.42 -21.10 0.37
CA PHE A 400 -3.24 -20.14 1.12
C PHE A 400 -3.77 -19.07 0.17
N ALA A 401 -5.05 -18.72 0.31
CA ALA A 401 -5.63 -17.60 -0.43
C ALA A 401 -4.84 -16.32 -0.14
N SER A 402 -4.61 -15.50 -1.17
CA SER A 402 -3.97 -14.19 -0.99
C SER A 402 -4.86 -13.29 -0.13
N TYR A 403 -6.17 -13.28 -0.38
CA TYR A 403 -7.12 -12.45 0.36
C TYR A 403 -8.19 -13.31 1.04
N LYS A 404 -8.11 -13.45 2.38
CA LYS A 404 -9.10 -14.19 3.18
C LYS A 404 -9.94 -13.23 4.01
N VAL A 405 -11.26 -13.25 3.81
CA VAL A 405 -12.25 -12.72 4.75
C VAL A 405 -12.79 -13.89 5.57
N ALA A 406 -12.75 -13.76 6.90
CA ALA A 406 -13.16 -14.79 7.83
C ALA A 406 -14.66 -15.10 7.70
N ASP A 407 -15.03 -16.36 7.97
CA ASP A 407 -16.39 -16.85 7.70
C ASP A 407 -17.47 -16.19 8.58
N THR A 408 -17.04 -15.57 9.69
CA THR A 408 -17.90 -14.82 10.62
C THR A 408 -18.22 -13.40 10.15
N VAL A 409 -17.57 -12.90 9.09
CA VAL A 409 -17.80 -11.55 8.56
C VAL A 409 -19.08 -11.55 7.75
N THR A 410 -19.93 -10.56 8.01
CA THR A 410 -21.24 -10.40 7.34
C THR A 410 -21.25 -9.24 6.36
N THR A 411 -20.32 -8.30 6.50
CA THR A 411 -20.19 -7.12 5.63
C THR A 411 -18.73 -6.85 5.30
N HIS A 412 -18.43 -6.73 4.01
CA HIS A 412 -17.09 -6.40 3.51
C HIS A 412 -17.21 -5.98 2.03
N GLU A 413 -16.50 -4.95 1.60
CA GLU A 413 -16.49 -4.54 0.20
C GLU A 413 -15.07 -4.30 -0.34
N ALA A 414 -14.77 -4.79 -1.54
CA ALA A 414 -13.49 -4.55 -2.19
C ALA A 414 -13.62 -4.27 -3.69
N TRP A 415 -12.80 -3.34 -4.20
CA TRP A 415 -12.81 -2.89 -5.60
C TRP A 415 -11.42 -2.98 -6.21
N GLY A 416 -11.29 -3.69 -7.34
CA GLY A 416 -10.05 -3.79 -8.10
C GLY A 416 -8.99 -4.62 -7.40
N LEU A 417 -9.15 -5.95 -7.41
CA LEU A 417 -8.23 -6.89 -6.77
C LEU A 417 -7.41 -7.66 -7.81
N GLY A 418 -6.07 -7.52 -7.77
CA GLY A 418 -5.13 -8.22 -8.64
C GLY A 418 -4.24 -9.18 -7.85
N ILE A 419 -4.21 -10.47 -8.23
CA ILE A 419 -3.42 -11.49 -7.53
C ILE A 419 -2.62 -12.32 -8.54
N TYR A 420 -1.29 -12.35 -8.43
CA TYR A 420 -0.40 -12.92 -9.44
C TYR A 420 0.42 -14.10 -8.91
N SER A 421 0.78 -15.04 -9.81
CA SER A 421 1.62 -16.20 -9.49
C SER A 421 2.91 -16.21 -10.32
N VAL A 422 4.05 -16.35 -9.64
CA VAL A 422 5.41 -16.47 -10.20
C VAL A 422 6.16 -17.62 -9.52
N PHE A 423 5.53 -18.79 -9.40
CA PHE A 423 6.15 -19.93 -8.72
C PHE A 423 7.47 -20.33 -9.38
N LEU A 424 8.51 -20.54 -8.58
CA LEU A 424 9.84 -20.95 -9.04
C LEU A 424 10.02 -22.47 -9.06
N GLN A 425 9.18 -23.19 -8.32
CA GLN A 425 9.10 -24.66 -8.35
C GLN A 425 7.90 -25.11 -9.19
N PRO A 426 8.04 -26.21 -9.97
CA PRO A 426 6.93 -26.76 -10.74
C PRO A 426 5.85 -27.36 -9.84
N ASP A 427 4.67 -27.57 -10.42
CA ASP A 427 3.55 -28.31 -9.82
C ASP A 427 3.01 -27.70 -8.51
N VAL A 428 3.27 -26.42 -8.27
CA VAL A 428 2.66 -25.65 -7.19
C VAL A 428 1.41 -24.95 -7.70
N LEU A 429 0.27 -25.26 -7.08
CA LEU A 429 -1.04 -24.75 -7.47
C LEU A 429 -1.66 -24.04 -6.27
N LEU A 430 -2.46 -23.01 -6.56
CA LEU A 430 -3.35 -22.37 -5.60
C LEU A 430 -4.80 -22.71 -5.95
N ASP A 431 -5.56 -23.27 -5.01
CA ASP A 431 -6.96 -23.63 -5.25
C ASP A 431 -7.84 -22.42 -5.58
N ARG A 432 -7.61 -21.30 -4.90
CA ARG A 432 -8.37 -20.05 -5.05
C ARG A 432 -7.58 -18.84 -4.55
N ALA A 433 -7.61 -17.73 -5.27
CA ALA A 433 -6.89 -16.53 -4.89
C ALA A 433 -7.55 -15.76 -3.74
N ILE A 434 -8.88 -15.78 -3.68
CA ILE A 434 -9.69 -15.06 -2.70
C ILE A 434 -10.64 -16.04 -2.01
N GLU A 435 -10.73 -15.95 -0.69
CA GLU A 435 -11.66 -16.70 0.15
C GLU A 435 -12.53 -15.75 0.96
N VAL A 436 -13.85 -15.82 0.80
CA VAL A 436 -14.80 -14.97 1.52
C VAL A 436 -16.05 -15.75 1.92
N PRO A 437 -16.76 -15.36 3.00
CA PRO A 437 -18.05 -15.97 3.31
C PRO A 437 -19.09 -15.66 2.23
N ASP A 438 -20.03 -16.60 2.05
CA ASP A 438 -21.24 -16.38 1.25
C ASP A 438 -22.26 -15.61 2.09
N ALA A 439 -22.05 -14.29 2.20
CA ALA A 439 -22.91 -13.37 2.93
C ALA A 439 -23.36 -12.23 1.99
N PRO A 440 -24.65 -11.83 1.98
CA PRO A 440 -25.14 -10.79 1.07
C PRO A 440 -24.44 -9.43 1.19
N GLY A 441 -23.84 -9.14 2.34
CA GLY A 441 -23.08 -7.92 2.61
C GLY A 441 -21.60 -7.99 2.21
N VAL A 442 -21.12 -9.13 1.72
CA VAL A 442 -19.72 -9.34 1.33
C VAL A 442 -19.61 -9.28 -0.19
N LYS A 443 -19.10 -8.16 -0.72
CA LYS A 443 -19.15 -7.84 -2.14
C LYS A 443 -17.76 -7.51 -2.69
N LEU A 444 -17.34 -8.21 -3.72
CA LEU A 444 -16.09 -7.95 -4.42
C LEU A 444 -16.41 -7.49 -5.84
N ARG A 445 -15.66 -6.50 -6.33
CA ARG A 445 -15.81 -5.97 -7.68
C ARG A 445 -14.47 -5.92 -8.37
N HIS A 446 -14.44 -6.41 -9.60
CA HIS A 446 -13.32 -6.38 -10.52
C HIS A 446 -12.08 -7.10 -9.96
N MET A 447 -12.07 -8.42 -10.11
CA MET A 447 -10.98 -9.28 -9.66
C MET A 447 -10.26 -9.85 -10.88
N ILE A 448 -8.93 -9.89 -10.82
CA ILE A 448 -8.08 -10.49 -11.85
C ILE A 448 -7.01 -11.36 -11.20
N THR A 449 -6.83 -12.56 -11.75
CA THR A 449 -5.68 -13.42 -11.44
C THR A 449 -4.78 -13.51 -12.65
N VAL A 450 -3.46 -13.53 -12.40
CA VAL A 450 -2.46 -13.57 -13.46
C VAL A 450 -1.44 -14.65 -13.16
N CYS A 451 -1.25 -15.56 -14.10
CA CYS A 451 -0.11 -16.45 -14.08
C CYS A 451 0.99 -15.87 -14.96
N LEU A 452 2.21 -15.73 -14.42
CA LEU A 452 3.35 -15.10 -15.10
C LEU A 452 4.42 -16.10 -15.55
N VAL A 453 4.50 -17.28 -14.93
CA VAL A 453 5.50 -18.31 -15.22
C VAL A 453 4.86 -19.70 -15.30
N ASP A 454 5.23 -20.48 -16.32
CA ASP A 454 4.75 -21.85 -16.59
C ASP A 454 5.36 -22.88 -15.62
N LYS A 455 5.04 -22.72 -14.34
CA LYS A 455 5.46 -23.58 -13.21
C LYS A 455 4.35 -23.85 -12.20
N GLY A 456 3.22 -23.17 -12.34
CA GLY A 456 2.08 -23.35 -11.47
C GLY A 456 0.86 -22.58 -11.95
N SER A 457 -0.17 -22.50 -11.13
CA SER A 457 -1.41 -21.84 -11.51
C SER A 457 -2.24 -21.36 -10.33
N ILE A 458 -3.21 -20.52 -10.65
CA ILE A 458 -4.31 -20.15 -9.76
C ILE A 458 -5.58 -20.75 -10.34
N GLU A 459 -6.23 -21.65 -9.59
CA GLU A 459 -7.31 -22.48 -10.14
C GLU A 459 -8.69 -21.81 -10.09
N ARG A 460 -8.90 -20.87 -9.16
CA ARG A 460 -10.12 -20.04 -9.04
C ARG A 460 -9.78 -18.63 -8.59
N ILE A 461 -10.62 -17.67 -8.96
CA ILE A 461 -10.44 -16.26 -8.58
C ILE A 461 -10.97 -16.04 -7.16
N ALA A 462 -12.26 -16.28 -6.93
CA ALA A 462 -12.90 -16.09 -5.63
C ALA A 462 -13.77 -17.30 -5.29
N ASN A 463 -13.51 -17.92 -4.15
CA ASN A 463 -14.12 -19.18 -3.73
C ASN A 463 -14.05 -20.24 -4.85
N ASP A 464 -15.19 -20.62 -5.42
CA ASP A 464 -15.33 -21.57 -6.51
C ASP A 464 -15.60 -20.91 -7.89
N LYS A 465 -15.57 -19.58 -7.95
CA LYS A 465 -15.87 -18.76 -9.13
C LYS A 465 -14.61 -18.28 -9.85
N GLY A 466 -14.81 -17.96 -11.13
CA GLY A 466 -13.76 -17.51 -12.03
C GLY A 466 -13.01 -18.66 -12.71
N GLU A 467 -12.54 -18.39 -13.92
CA GLU A 467 -11.71 -19.31 -14.68
C GLU A 467 -10.29 -19.41 -14.07
N PRO A 468 -9.59 -20.53 -14.27
CA PRO A 468 -8.22 -20.68 -13.80
C PRO A 468 -7.27 -19.78 -14.61
N ALA A 469 -6.28 -19.21 -13.93
CA ALA A 469 -5.12 -18.61 -14.56
C ALA A 469 -3.99 -19.65 -14.65
N ARG A 470 -3.82 -20.26 -15.83
CA ARG A 470 -2.81 -21.30 -16.09
C ARG A 470 -1.86 -20.82 -17.17
N CYS A 471 -0.59 -20.65 -16.83
CA CYS A 471 0.44 -20.43 -17.83
C CYS A 471 0.62 -21.73 -18.60
N LYS A 472 0.24 -21.76 -19.88
CA LYS A 472 0.62 -22.83 -20.80
C LYS A 472 1.10 -22.16 -22.08
N GLY A 473 2.41 -22.10 -22.28
CA GLY A 473 3.01 -21.41 -23.43
C GLY A 473 3.00 -19.88 -23.35
N GLY A 474 2.90 -19.30 -22.14
CA GLY A 474 2.95 -17.86 -21.90
C GLY A 474 2.21 -17.42 -20.64
N SER A 475 2.21 -16.12 -20.34
CA SER A 475 1.39 -15.57 -19.26
C SER A 475 -0.09 -15.69 -19.58
N ASN A 476 -0.92 -15.82 -18.55
CA ASN A 476 -2.36 -15.98 -18.69
C ASN A 476 -3.10 -15.15 -17.64
N THR A 477 -4.24 -14.55 -18.03
CA THR A 477 -5.06 -13.73 -17.15
C THR A 477 -6.49 -14.26 -17.10
N ALA A 478 -7.09 -14.34 -15.92
CA ALA A 478 -8.50 -14.64 -15.73
C ALA A 478 -9.18 -13.53 -14.93
N THR A 479 -10.42 -13.18 -15.25
CA THR A 479 -11.14 -12.07 -14.62
C THR A 479 -12.51 -12.49 -14.10
N LEU A 480 -12.96 -11.87 -13.00
CA LEU A 480 -14.30 -11.99 -12.44
C LEU A 480 -14.82 -10.58 -12.13
N LYS A 481 -15.97 -10.20 -12.70
CA LYS A 481 -16.48 -8.83 -12.56
C LYS A 481 -17.04 -8.56 -11.17
N GLU A 482 -17.78 -9.49 -10.58
CA GLU A 482 -18.45 -9.31 -9.28
C GLU A 482 -18.48 -10.63 -8.49
N PHE A 483 -18.63 -10.54 -7.17
CA PHE A 483 -18.87 -11.65 -6.24
C PHE A 483 -19.64 -11.16 -4.99
N PRO A 484 -20.59 -11.93 -4.42
CA PRO A 484 -21.24 -13.06 -5.08
C PRO A 484 -21.90 -12.64 -6.39
#